data_AF-A0A2N5EZJ9-F1
#
_entry.id   AF-A0A2N5EZJ9-F1
#
_cell.length_a   1.000
_cell.length_b   1.000
_cell.length_c   1.000
_cell.angle_alpha   90.00
_cell.angle_beta   90.00
_cell.angle_gamma   90.00
#
_symmetry.space_group_name_H-M   'P 1'
#
loop_
_entity.id
_entity.type
_entity.pdbx_description
1 polymer ?
#
loop_
_entity_poly.entity_id
_entity_poly.type
_entity_poly.pdbx_seq_one_letter_code
_entity_poly.pdbx_strand_id
1 'polypeptide(L)'
;MRSMENNPTQFSRIPPATIGVGLGLAVAVYTTGKGPFFLENFACTWLPQVAVLCIALLCKASRESLGGMATAMGLYLFLFHLWVTDSMGWLFYLFSFPGILIGALLSVVFSPSRKVFKALVAFAWVVLGIVGNLTVLVFTLR
;
A
#
# COMPACT_ATOMS: atom_id res chain seq x y z
N MET A 1 -4.15 -45.48 27.77
CA MET A 1 -3.86 -44.04 27.88
C MET A 1 -3.79 -43.47 26.48
N ARG A 2 -4.81 -42.73 26.02
CA ARG A 2 -4.81 -42.06 24.71
C ARG A 2 -4.11 -40.72 24.86
N SER A 3 -3.07 -40.52 24.05
CA SER A 3 -2.36 -39.26 23.88
C SER A 3 -3.36 -38.17 23.48
N MET A 4 -3.49 -37.14 24.32
CA MET A 4 -4.19 -35.92 23.95
C MET A 4 -3.35 -35.21 22.89
N GLU A 5 -3.78 -35.34 21.63
CA GLU A 5 -3.33 -34.50 20.53
C GLU A 5 -3.64 -33.04 20.89
N ASN A 6 -2.62 -32.33 21.37
CA ASN A 6 -2.59 -30.88 21.38
C ASN A 6 -2.61 -30.41 19.92
N ASN A 7 -3.79 -30.33 19.32
CA ASN A 7 -4.00 -29.53 18.14
C ASN A 7 -3.83 -28.07 18.57
N PRO A 8 -2.73 -27.37 18.21
CA PRO A 8 -2.66 -25.94 18.48
C PRO A 8 -3.83 -25.32 17.73
N THR A 9 -4.70 -24.63 18.47
CA THR A 9 -5.78 -23.82 17.92
C THR A 9 -5.24 -23.02 16.76
N GLN A 10 -5.71 -23.38 15.56
CA GLN A 10 -5.49 -22.69 14.30
C GLN A 10 -6.13 -21.31 14.43
N PHE A 11 -5.48 -20.42 15.17
CA PHE A 11 -5.76 -18.99 15.14
C PHE A 11 -5.73 -18.63 13.67
N SER A 12 -6.91 -18.31 13.14
CA SER A 12 -7.16 -17.77 11.81
C SER A 12 -6.03 -16.80 11.48
N ARG A 13 -5.01 -17.26 10.73
CA ARG A 13 -3.89 -16.40 10.32
C ARG A 13 -4.42 -15.49 9.24
N ILE A 14 -4.96 -14.34 9.63
CA ILE A 14 -5.36 -13.29 8.70
C ILE A 14 -4.15 -13.00 7.80
N PRO A 15 -4.26 -13.13 6.47
CA PRO A 15 -3.13 -12.90 5.58
C PRO A 15 -2.61 -11.46 5.71
N PRO A 16 -1.29 -11.23 5.66
CA PRO A 16 -0.72 -9.87 5.69
C PRO A 16 -1.30 -8.95 4.62
N ALA A 17 -1.61 -9.48 3.42
CA ALA A 17 -2.33 -8.77 2.38
C ALA A 17 -3.68 -8.21 2.86
N THR A 18 -4.47 -9.02 3.57
CA THR A 18 -5.77 -8.62 4.10
C THR A 18 -5.64 -7.52 5.14
N ILE A 19 -4.63 -7.60 6.01
CA ILE A 19 -4.35 -6.57 7.01
C ILE A 19 -3.94 -5.26 6.31
N GLY A 20 -2.99 -5.33 5.37
CA GLY A 20 -2.50 -4.14 4.66
C GLY A 20 -3.58 -3.46 3.82
N VAL A 21 -4.37 -4.23 3.06
CA VAL A 21 -5.49 -3.70 2.27
C VAL A 21 -6.58 -3.14 3.17
N GLY A 22 -6.92 -3.85 4.25
CA GLY A 22 -7.91 -3.39 5.23
C GLY A 22 -7.49 -2.09 5.90
N LEU A 23 -6.21 -1.94 6.25
CA LEU A 23 -5.66 -0.69 6.78
C LEU A 23 -5.73 0.43 5.75
N GLY A 24 -5.29 0.19 4.51
CA GLY A 24 -5.36 1.20 3.44
C GLY A 24 -6.79 1.65 3.14
N LEU A 25 -7.74 0.71 3.17
CA LEU A 25 -9.17 0.99 3.05
C LEU A 25 -9.68 1.85 4.21
N ALA A 26 -9.36 1.48 5.46
CA ALA A 26 -9.77 2.23 6.64
C ALA A 26 -9.21 3.66 6.62
N VAL A 27 -7.95 3.83 6.22
CA VAL A 27 -7.34 5.14 6.03
C VAL A 27 -8.07 5.93 4.95
N ALA A 28 -8.35 5.34 3.79
CA ALA A 28 -9.05 6.02 2.71
C ALA A 28 -10.45 6.49 3.12
N VAL A 29 -11.21 5.66 3.85
CA VAL A 29 -12.51 6.06 4.41
C VAL A 29 -12.36 7.22 5.39
N TYR A 30 -11.35 7.16 6.27
CA TYR A 30 -11.08 8.20 7.24
C TYR A 30 -10.71 9.55 6.58
N THR A 31 -9.79 9.53 5.62
CA THR A 31 -9.25 10.75 4.99
C THR A 31 -10.21 11.38 3.98
N THR A 32 -11.12 10.60 3.39
CA THR A 32 -12.12 11.10 2.43
C THR A 32 -13.16 12.03 3.07
N GLY A 33 -13.42 11.90 4.37
CA GLY A 33 -14.40 12.72 5.08
C GLY A 33 -15.86 12.27 4.82
N LYS A 34 -16.82 13.19 4.93
CA LYS A 34 -18.26 12.94 4.73
C LYS A 34 -18.83 13.99 3.77
N GLY A 35 -19.87 13.64 3.01
CA GLY A 35 -20.57 14.58 2.14
C GLY A 35 -21.03 13.99 0.81
N PRO A 36 -21.63 14.80 -0.08
CA PRO A 36 -22.20 14.34 -1.35
C PRO A 36 -21.13 13.77 -2.31
N PHE A 37 -19.89 14.24 -2.23
CA PHE A 37 -18.76 13.79 -3.06
C PHE A 37 -17.92 12.67 -2.44
N PHE A 38 -18.42 12.02 -1.38
CA PHE A 38 -17.68 10.98 -0.65
C PHE A 38 -17.18 9.87 -1.58
N LEU A 39 -18.05 9.31 -2.42
CA LEU A 39 -17.71 8.17 -3.27
C LEU A 39 -16.64 8.53 -4.31
N GLU A 40 -16.71 9.73 -4.88
CA GLU A 40 -15.76 10.21 -5.88
C GLU A 40 -14.38 10.44 -5.25
N ASN A 41 -14.33 11.10 -4.10
CA ASN A 41 -13.08 11.34 -3.38
C ASN A 41 -12.46 10.03 -2.85
N PHE A 42 -13.29 9.11 -2.37
CA PHE A 42 -12.86 7.77 -1.97
C PHE A 42 -12.27 7.00 -3.17
N ALA A 43 -12.96 7.03 -4.31
CA ALA A 43 -12.49 6.38 -5.53
C ALA A 43 -11.15 6.97 -5.99
N CYS A 44 -11.02 8.30 -6.01
CA CYS A 44 -9.78 8.99 -6.41
C CYS A 44 -8.59 8.69 -5.49
N THR A 45 -8.83 8.46 -4.20
CA THR A 45 -7.75 8.17 -3.24
C THR A 45 -7.41 6.68 -3.16
N TRP A 46 -8.40 5.79 -3.27
CA TRP A 46 -8.20 4.36 -3.03
C TRP A 46 -8.02 3.53 -4.32
N LEU A 47 -8.74 3.83 -5.41
CA LEU A 47 -8.63 3.05 -6.66
C LEU A 47 -7.20 2.99 -7.22
N PRO A 48 -6.40 4.07 -7.19
CA PRO A 48 -5.01 3.97 -7.63
C PRO A 48 -4.18 2.96 -6.82
N GLN A 49 -4.44 2.80 -5.51
CA GLN A 49 -3.79 1.76 -4.70
C GLN A 49 -4.23 0.36 -5.15
N VAL A 50 -5.53 0.18 -5.41
CA VAL A 50 -6.09 -1.07 -5.94
C VAL A 50 -5.43 -1.42 -7.27
N ALA A 51 -5.30 -0.45 -8.18
CA ALA A 51 -4.66 -0.65 -9.48
C ALA A 51 -3.20 -1.14 -9.33
N VAL A 52 -2.41 -0.51 -8.45
CA VAL A 52 -1.03 -0.96 -8.17
C VAL A 52 -1.01 -2.40 -7.65
N LEU A 53 -1.87 -2.74 -6.69
CA LEU A 53 -1.92 -4.10 -6.12
C LEU A 53 -2.37 -5.13 -7.16
N CYS A 54 -3.32 -4.79 -8.02
CA CYS A 54 -3.76 -5.64 -9.12
C CYS A 54 -2.61 -5.91 -10.11
N ILE A 55 -1.87 -4.87 -10.51
CA ILE A 55 -0.72 -5.03 -11.40
C ILE A 55 0.36 -5.89 -10.73
N ALA A 56 0.70 -5.62 -9.47
CA ALA A 56 1.66 -6.41 -8.72
C ALA A 56 1.23 -7.89 -8.65
N LEU A 57 -0.06 -8.16 -8.44
CA LEU A 57 -0.63 -9.50 -8.43
C LEU A 57 -0.53 -10.19 -9.80
N LEU A 58 -0.78 -9.47 -10.90
CA LEU A 58 -0.54 -9.97 -12.27
C LEU A 58 0.94 -10.29 -12.52
N CYS A 59 1.84 -9.53 -11.90
CA CYS A 59 3.28 -9.80 -11.88
C CYS A 59 3.70 -10.90 -10.88
N LYS A 60 2.75 -11.65 -10.30
CA LYS A 60 2.98 -12.76 -9.36
C LYS A 60 3.55 -12.34 -8.00
N ALA A 61 3.23 -11.14 -7.52
CA ALA A 61 3.55 -10.73 -6.16
C ALA A 61 2.98 -11.70 -5.12
N SER A 62 3.78 -12.02 -4.11
CA SER A 62 3.33 -12.87 -2.99
C SER A 62 2.33 -12.13 -2.09
N ARG A 63 1.52 -12.87 -1.33
CA ARG A 63 0.56 -12.28 -0.37
C ARG A 63 1.27 -11.44 0.70
N GLU A 64 2.47 -11.84 1.10
CA GLU A 64 3.30 -11.09 2.03
C GLU A 64 3.76 -9.77 1.44
N SER A 65 4.24 -9.78 0.19
CA SER A 65 4.65 -8.57 -0.55
C SER A 65 3.48 -7.60 -0.74
N LEU A 66 2.32 -8.11 -1.14
CA LEU A 66 1.10 -7.30 -1.30
C LEU A 66 0.70 -6.62 0.02
N GLY A 67 0.84 -7.31 1.15
CA GLY A 67 0.61 -6.70 2.46
C GLY A 67 1.57 -5.55 2.76
N GLY A 68 2.85 -5.72 2.46
CA GLY A 68 3.86 -4.65 2.59
C GLY A 68 3.56 -3.43 1.71
N MET A 69 3.25 -3.67 0.43
CA MET A 69 2.88 -2.61 -0.53
C MET A 69 1.65 -1.84 -0.06
N ALA A 70 0.58 -2.56 0.31
CA ALA A 70 -0.67 -1.96 0.75
C ALA A 70 -0.47 -1.14 2.04
N THR A 71 0.33 -1.65 2.98
CA THR A 71 0.68 -0.92 4.21
C THR A 71 1.45 0.36 3.90
N ALA A 72 2.42 0.32 2.99
CA ALA A 72 3.17 1.51 2.57
C ALA A 72 2.27 2.56 1.93
N MET A 73 1.40 2.16 1.00
CA MET A 73 0.46 3.07 0.34
C MET A 73 -0.57 3.66 1.31
N GLY A 74 -1.10 2.86 2.23
CA GLY A 74 -2.02 3.31 3.27
C GLY A 74 -1.36 4.32 4.22
N LEU A 75 -0.13 4.03 4.68
CA LEU A 75 0.64 4.97 5.49
C LEU A 75 0.93 6.26 4.73
N TYR A 76 1.32 6.16 3.46
CA TYR A 76 1.56 7.33 2.63
C TYR A 76 0.31 8.19 2.47
N LEU A 77 -0.86 7.61 2.21
CA LEU A 77 -2.12 8.34 2.15
C LEU A 77 -2.43 9.07 3.47
N PHE A 78 -2.22 8.41 4.60
CA PHE A 78 -2.42 9.03 5.91
C PHE A 78 -1.49 10.22 6.13
N LEU A 79 -0.19 10.04 5.90
CA LEU A 79 0.81 11.11 6.03
C LEU A 79 0.53 12.26 5.05
N PHE A 80 0.13 11.92 3.83
CA PHE A 80 -0.23 12.89 2.82
C PHE A 80 -1.43 13.74 3.23
N HIS A 81 -2.46 13.13 3.81
CA HIS A 81 -3.62 13.83 4.36
C HIS A 81 -3.25 14.79 5.50
N LEU A 82 -2.26 14.43 6.33
CA LEU A 82 -1.76 15.32 7.38
C LEU A 82 -0.91 16.48 6.83
N TRP A 83 -0.23 16.25 5.70
CA TRP A 83 0.69 17.23 5.11
C TRP A 83 -0.02 18.27 4.24
N VAL A 84 -0.94 17.83 3.38
CA VAL A 84 -1.57 18.70 2.40
C VAL A 84 -2.78 19.42 2.99
N THR A 85 -2.70 20.74 3.03
CA THR A 85 -3.82 21.63 3.40
C THR A 85 -4.45 22.33 2.18
N ASP A 86 -3.78 22.30 1.02
CA ASP A 86 -4.19 23.03 -0.17
C ASP A 86 -5.19 22.25 -1.05
N SER A 87 -6.11 23.00 -1.66
CA SER A 87 -7.21 22.45 -2.49
C SER A 87 -6.74 21.66 -3.72
N MET A 88 -5.53 21.93 -4.23
CA MET A 88 -4.93 21.20 -5.36
C MET A 88 -3.84 20.21 -4.95
N GLY A 89 -3.54 20.10 -3.66
CA GLY A 89 -2.41 19.27 -3.24
C GLY A 89 -2.61 17.81 -3.61
N TRP A 90 -3.85 17.31 -3.71
CA TRP A 90 -4.19 15.96 -4.18
C TRP A 90 -3.53 15.53 -5.50
N LEU A 91 -3.14 16.47 -6.37
CA LEU A 91 -2.36 16.17 -7.58
C LEU A 91 -1.00 15.55 -7.24
N PHE A 92 -0.33 16.00 -6.17
CA PHE A 92 0.93 15.39 -5.71
C PHE A 92 0.74 13.93 -5.30
N TYR A 93 -0.41 13.59 -4.72
CA TYR A 93 -0.75 12.19 -4.42
C TYR A 93 -0.91 11.37 -5.69
N LEU A 94 -1.67 11.88 -6.67
CA LEU A 94 -1.89 11.20 -7.95
C LEU A 94 -0.58 10.99 -8.73
N PHE A 95 0.27 12.02 -8.78
CA PHE A 95 1.56 11.94 -9.45
C PHE A 95 2.59 11.08 -8.72
N SER A 96 2.32 10.61 -7.49
CA SER A 96 3.18 9.67 -6.77
C SER A 96 3.00 8.22 -7.20
N PHE A 97 1.89 7.88 -7.88
CA PHE A 97 1.58 6.51 -8.28
C PHE A 97 2.56 5.87 -9.27
N PRO A 98 3.15 6.58 -10.26
CA PRO A 98 4.22 6.03 -11.08
C PRO A 98 5.40 5.52 -10.24
N GLY A 99 5.85 6.31 -9.25
CA GLY A 99 6.89 5.92 -8.31
C GLY A 99 6.50 4.71 -7.45
N ILE A 100 5.29 4.74 -6.89
CA ILE A 100 4.72 3.62 -6.12
C ILE A 100 4.71 2.33 -6.96
N LEU A 101 4.26 2.41 -8.21
CA LEU A 101 4.18 1.27 -9.11
C LEU A 101 5.56 0.72 -9.43
N ILE A 102 6.53 1.58 -9.75
CA ILE A 102 7.92 1.17 -10.00
C ILE A 102 8.49 0.47 -8.75
N GLY A 103 8.31 1.06 -7.57
CA GLY A 103 8.72 0.44 -6.31
C GLY A 103 8.07 -0.93 -6.08
N ALA A 104 6.76 -1.04 -6.31
CA ALA A 104 6.03 -2.30 -6.20
C ALA A 104 6.61 -3.35 -7.16
N LEU A 105 6.82 -3.02 -8.44
CA LEU A 105 7.38 -3.93 -9.44
C LEU A 105 8.82 -4.35 -9.10
N LEU A 106 9.66 -3.41 -8.66
CA LEU A 106 11.03 -3.71 -8.21
C LEU A 106 11.01 -4.69 -7.03
N SER A 107 10.06 -4.57 -6.10
CA SER A 107 9.95 -5.51 -5.00
C SER A 107 9.53 -6.93 -5.39
N VAL A 108 8.83 -7.07 -6.53
CA VAL A 108 8.48 -8.37 -7.11
C VAL A 108 9.73 -9.00 -7.73
N VAL A 109 10.51 -8.22 -8.48
CA VAL A 109 11.75 -8.68 -9.12
C VAL A 109 12.82 -9.03 -8.08
N PHE A 110 13.01 -8.17 -7.08
CA PHE A 110 14.01 -8.31 -6.02
C PHE A 110 13.42 -8.92 -4.74
N SER A 111 12.43 -9.81 -4.88
CA SER A 111 11.75 -10.42 -3.73
C SER A 111 12.70 -11.36 -2.98
N PRO A 112 12.82 -11.24 -1.65
CA PRO A 112 13.68 -12.12 -0.86
C PRO A 112 13.11 -13.55 -0.79
N SER A 113 13.98 -14.55 -0.68
CA SER A 113 13.57 -15.95 -0.56
C SER A 113 12.78 -16.23 0.73
N ARG A 114 13.16 -15.59 1.83
CA ARG A 114 12.52 -15.74 3.14
C ARG A 114 11.21 -14.95 3.22
N LYS A 115 10.10 -15.66 3.49
CA LYS A 115 8.74 -15.09 3.58
C LYS A 115 8.62 -13.90 4.54
N VAL A 116 9.29 -13.96 5.69
CA VAL A 116 9.22 -12.91 6.74
C VAL A 116 9.70 -11.55 6.21
N PHE A 117 10.68 -11.53 5.31
CA PHE A 117 11.23 -10.28 4.78
C PHE A 117 10.47 -9.75 3.56
N LYS A 118 9.59 -10.56 2.93
CA LYS A 118 8.90 -10.15 1.69
C LYS A 118 8.02 -8.93 1.89
N ALA A 119 7.30 -8.84 3.01
CA ALA A 119 6.47 -7.68 3.35
C ALA A 119 7.34 -6.43 3.59
N LEU A 120 8.41 -6.57 4.39
CA LEU A 120 9.30 -5.46 4.73
C LEU A 120 10.03 -4.91 3.49
N VAL A 121 10.54 -5.78 2.63
CA VAL A 121 11.22 -5.38 1.40
C VAL A 121 10.25 -4.72 0.42
N ALA A 122 9.03 -5.25 0.30
CA ALA A 122 8.01 -4.62 -0.54
C ALA A 122 7.58 -3.24 -0.03
N PHE A 123 7.42 -3.11 1.29
CA PHE A 123 7.19 -1.81 1.93
C PHE A 123 8.32 -0.83 1.61
N ALA A 124 9.57 -1.23 1.83
CA ALA A 124 10.73 -0.37 1.62
C ALA A 124 10.86 0.09 0.16
N TRP A 125 10.68 -0.81 -0.81
CA TRP A 125 10.73 -0.45 -2.23
C TRP A 125 9.62 0.50 -2.65
N VAL A 126 8.39 0.33 -2.14
CA VAL A 126 7.30 1.29 -2.41
C VAL A 126 7.64 2.66 -1.82
N VAL A 127 8.15 2.72 -0.59
CA VAL A 127 8.60 3.98 0.02
C VAL A 127 9.70 4.64 -0.80
N LEU A 128 10.71 3.89 -1.24
CA LEU A 128 11.77 4.41 -2.12
C LEU A 128 11.21 4.94 -3.44
N GLY A 129 10.25 4.23 -4.03
CA GLY A 129 9.56 4.66 -5.24
C GLY A 129 8.81 5.98 -5.06
N ILE A 130 8.09 6.13 -3.94
CA ILE A 130 7.41 7.38 -3.57
C ILE A 130 8.42 8.52 -3.44
N VAL A 131 9.47 8.34 -2.62
CA VAL A 131 10.46 9.38 -2.33
C VAL A 131 11.22 9.79 -3.59
N GLY A 132 11.66 8.82 -4.39
CA GLY A 132 12.37 9.08 -5.64
C GLY A 132 11.49 9.86 -6.63
N ASN A 133 10.23 9.47 -6.78
CA ASN A 133 9.30 10.16 -7.67
C ASN A 133 8.98 11.59 -7.19
N LEU A 134 8.71 11.77 -5.89
CA LEU A 134 8.48 13.11 -5.33
C LEU A 134 9.69 14.01 -5.49
N THR A 135 10.91 13.45 -5.34
CA THR A 135 12.15 14.20 -5.56
C THR A 135 12.24 14.70 -7.00
N VAL A 136 12.02 13.83 -7.98
CA VAL A 136 11.99 14.21 -9.40
C VAL A 136 10.91 15.25 -9.69
N LEU A 137 9.71 15.07 -9.16
CA LEU A 137 8.59 16.00 -9.33
C LEU A 137 8.93 17.40 -8.78
N VAL A 138 9.47 17.48 -7.57
CA VAL A 138 9.86 18.75 -6.94
C VAL A 138 10.97 19.44 -7.73
N PHE A 139 11.97 18.70 -8.21
CA PHE A 139 13.02 19.28 -9.07
C PHE A 139 12.51 19.74 -10.43
N THR A 140 11.51 19.07 -11.00
CA THR A 140 10.96 19.42 -12.32
C THR A 140 10.06 20.65 -12.27
N LEU A 141 9.39 20.89 -11.13
CA LEU A 141 8.48 22.02 -10.93
C LEU A 141 9.16 23.30 -10.41
N ARG A 142 10.47 23.24 -10.16
CA ARG A 142 11.28 24.35 -9.65
C ARG A 142 12.02 25.07 -10.78
#